data_AF-A0A7L4PZD9-F1
#
_entry.id   AF-A0A7L4PZD9-F1
#
_cell.length_a   1.000
_cell.length_b   1.000
_cell.length_c   1.000
_cell.angle_alpha   90.00
_cell.angle_beta   90.00
_cell.angle_gamma   90.00
#
_symmetry.space_group_name_H-M   'P 1'
#
loop_
_entity.id
_entity.type
_entity.pdbx_description
1 polymer ?
#
loop_
_entity_poly.entity_id
_entity_poly.type
_entity_poly.pdbx_seq_one_letter_code
_entity_poly.pdbx_strand_id
1 'polypeptide(L)'
;MHEFVRKELRKLYPSVDGWQIRPAAKTGGKEQGFVVSRRILGRTEGAHVLVSFDRIVAPATIDTLAAMSRSEPIPGLANPKKILVVPQNTDLSSVPRAMEVLPMQSFGWEDKELVWLKRRAQMSEKATAAKSS
;
A
#
# COMPACT_ATOMS: atom_id res chain seq x y z
N MET A 1 1.48 -3.99 12.02
CA MET A 1 1.97 -3.37 10.77
C MET A 1 0.83 -3.03 9.81
N HIS A 2 -0.05 -4.00 9.54
CA HIS A 2 -1.16 -3.89 8.60
C HIS A 2 -2.22 -2.81 8.90
N GLU A 3 -2.48 -2.52 10.17
CA GLU A 3 -3.40 -1.43 10.57
C GLU A 3 -2.94 -0.04 10.09
N PHE A 4 -1.63 0.21 10.01
CA PHE A 4 -1.10 1.47 9.48
C PHE A 4 -1.40 1.60 7.99
N VAL A 5 -1.27 0.50 7.25
CA VAL A 5 -1.54 0.49 5.82
C VAL A 5 -3.03 0.71 5.56
N ARG A 6 -3.92 0.11 6.34
CA ARG A 6 -5.35 0.39 6.25
C ARG A 6 -5.66 1.87 6.52
N LYS A 7 -4.99 2.50 7.50
CA LYS A 7 -5.14 3.94 7.77
C LYS A 7 -4.64 4.81 6.62
N GLU A 8 -3.52 4.43 5.98
CA GLU A 8 -2.99 5.14 4.82
C GLU A 8 -3.90 4.97 3.60
N LEU A 9 -4.39 3.76 3.34
CA LEU A 9 -5.37 3.50 2.27
C LEU A 9 -6.66 4.29 2.49
N ARG A 10 -7.15 4.42 3.73
CA ARG A 10 -8.33 5.26 4.03
C ARG A 10 -8.12 6.75 3.77
N LYS A 11 -6.87 7.24 3.79
CA LYS A 11 -6.57 8.63 3.41
C LYS A 11 -6.56 8.82 1.89
N LEU A 12 -6.09 7.82 1.14
CA LEU A 12 -6.04 7.86 -0.32
C LEU A 12 -7.40 7.52 -0.97
N TYR A 13 -8.15 6.64 -0.33
CA TYR A 13 -9.45 6.13 -0.78
C TYR A 13 -10.50 6.37 0.33
N PRO A 14 -10.86 7.64 0.59
CA PRO A 14 -11.71 7.99 1.70
C PRO A 14 -13.16 7.55 1.45
N SER A 15 -13.81 7.03 2.48
CA SER A 15 -15.21 6.56 2.39
C SER A 15 -16.20 7.69 2.12
N VAL A 16 -15.87 8.93 2.50
CA VAL A 16 -16.69 10.12 2.20
C VAL A 16 -16.81 10.38 0.71
N ASP A 17 -15.83 9.92 -0.09
CA ASP A 17 -15.85 10.01 -1.56
C ASP A 17 -16.41 8.72 -2.20
N GLY A 18 -17.08 7.88 -1.40
CA GLY A 18 -17.72 6.64 -1.85
C GLY A 18 -16.77 5.46 -2.05
N TRP A 19 -15.51 5.55 -1.60
CA TRP A 19 -14.58 4.43 -1.68
C TRP A 19 -14.90 3.33 -0.66
N GLN A 20 -14.84 2.09 -1.15
CA GLN A 20 -14.91 0.88 -0.36
C GLN A 20 -13.54 0.20 -0.38
N ILE A 21 -13.08 -0.22 0.80
CA ILE A 21 -11.82 -0.95 0.98
C ILE A 21 -12.18 -2.29 1.63
N ARG A 22 -11.91 -3.39 0.94
CA ARG A 22 -12.11 -4.75 1.47
C ARG A 22 -10.81 -5.55 1.41
N PRO A 23 -10.56 -6.48 2.36
CA PRO A 23 -9.47 -7.45 2.20
C PRO A 23 -9.68 -8.29 0.93
N ALA A 24 -8.58 -8.67 0.28
CA ALA A 24 -8.60 -9.69 -0.75
C ALA A 24 -8.76 -11.08 -0.10
N ALA A 25 -9.50 -11.97 -0.75
CA ALA A 25 -9.80 -13.31 -0.28
C ALA A 25 -8.59 -14.26 -0.32
N LYS A 26 -7.60 -14.01 -1.20
CA LYS A 26 -6.43 -14.88 -1.39
C LYS A 26 -5.12 -14.11 -1.48
N THR A 27 -4.64 -13.61 -0.35
CA THR A 27 -3.21 -13.30 -0.20
C THR A 27 -2.59 -14.31 0.76
N GLY A 28 -1.87 -15.28 0.21
CA GLY A 28 -1.05 -16.19 1.00
C GLY A 28 0.26 -15.52 1.42
N GLY A 29 0.87 -15.98 2.51
CA GLY A 29 2.20 -15.55 2.93
C GLY A 29 2.23 -14.38 3.90
N LYS A 30 3.23 -13.51 3.74
CA LYS A 30 3.50 -12.33 4.61
C LYS A 30 2.79 -11.08 4.08
N GLU A 31 2.36 -11.10 2.83
CA GLU A 31 1.72 -10.02 2.12
C GLU A 31 0.25 -9.91 2.45
N GLN A 32 -0.29 -8.70 2.38
CA GLN A 32 -1.72 -8.45 2.58
C GLN A 32 -2.32 -7.76 1.37
N GLY A 33 -3.40 -8.35 0.84
CA GLY A 33 -4.12 -7.80 -0.29
C GLY A 33 -5.37 -7.05 0.12
N PHE A 34 -5.69 -6.02 -0.65
CA PHE A 34 -6.93 -5.28 -0.57
C PHE A 34 -7.49 -5.04 -1.97
N VAL A 35 -8.81 -4.93 -2.04
CA VAL A 35 -9.52 -4.40 -3.19
C VAL A 35 -10.12 -3.06 -2.78
N VAL A 36 -9.77 -2.02 -3.53
CA VAL A 36 -10.38 -0.69 -3.37
C VAL A 36 -11.24 -0.40 -4.58
N SER A 37 -12.46 0.09 -4.36
CA SER A 37 -13.37 0.41 -5.46
C SER A 37 -14.39 1.46 -5.06
N ARG A 38 -14.86 2.22 -6.03
CA ARG A 38 -16.04 3.08 -5.90
C ARG A 38 -16.87 3.06 -7.17
N ARG A 39 -18.13 3.44 -7.04
CA ARG A 39 -18.98 3.77 -8.17
C ARG A 39 -19.31 5.26 -8.12
N ILE A 40 -18.98 5.99 -9.17
CA ILE A 40 -19.18 7.44 -9.26
C ILE A 40 -19.64 7.80 -10.67
N LEU A 41 -20.70 8.60 -10.78
CA LEU A 41 -21.26 9.06 -12.07
C LEU A 41 -21.46 7.93 -13.10
N GLY A 42 -22.00 6.79 -12.63
CA GLY A 42 -22.25 5.62 -13.48
C GLY A 42 -21.02 4.81 -13.88
N ARG A 43 -19.81 5.21 -13.46
CA ARG A 43 -18.55 4.51 -13.73
C ARG A 43 -18.04 3.79 -12.49
N THR A 44 -17.40 2.63 -12.68
CA THR A 44 -16.67 1.94 -11.63
C THR A 44 -15.19 2.33 -11.73
N GLU A 45 -14.62 2.70 -10.58
CA GLU A 45 -13.18 2.88 -10.41
C GLU A 45 -12.68 1.88 -9.36
N GLY A 46 -11.43 1.44 -9.48
CA GLY A 46 -10.88 0.49 -8.52
C GLY A 46 -9.47 0.01 -8.82
N ALA A 47 -8.88 -0.60 -7.80
CA ALA A 47 -7.56 -1.16 -7.83
C ALA A 47 -7.44 -2.40 -6.95
N HIS A 48 -6.54 -3.29 -7.35
CA HIS A 48 -5.98 -4.34 -6.53
C HIS A 48 -4.73 -3.80 -5.87
N VAL A 49 -4.67 -3.88 -4.55
CA VAL A 49 -3.57 -3.34 -3.74
C VAL A 49 -2.89 -4.48 -3.00
N LEU A 50 -1.61 -4.68 -3.21
CA LEU A 50 -0.80 -5.63 -2.44
C LEU A 50 0.20 -4.88 -1.57
N VAL A 51 0.32 -5.29 -0.32
CA VAL A 51 1.25 -4.73 0.64
C VAL A 51 2.42 -5.67 0.81
N SER A 52 3.64 -5.21 0.55
CA SER A 52 4.87 -5.93 0.86
C SER A 52 5.76 -5.08 1.75
N PHE A 53 6.44 -5.74 2.68
CA PHE A 53 7.46 -5.13 3.55
C PHE A 53 8.87 -5.52 3.15
N ASP A 54 9.06 -6.20 2.02
CA ASP A 54 10.39 -6.61 1.60
C ASP A 54 11.26 -5.41 1.21
N ARG A 55 12.57 -5.53 1.44
CA ARG A 55 13.55 -4.51 1.04
C ARG A 55 13.75 -4.47 -0.48
N ILE A 56 13.61 -5.63 -1.11
CA ILE A 56 13.71 -5.81 -2.56
C ILE A 56 12.43 -6.53 -2.97
N VAL A 57 11.68 -5.96 -3.91
CA VAL A 57 10.41 -6.58 -4.34
C VAL A 57 10.71 -7.90 -5.06
N ALA A 58 10.25 -9.01 -4.49
CA ALA A 58 10.44 -10.32 -5.08
C ALA A 58 9.51 -10.51 -6.30
N PRO A 59 9.94 -11.28 -7.33
CA PRO A 59 9.07 -11.66 -8.45
C PRO A 59 7.75 -12.30 -8.00
N ALA A 60 7.78 -13.12 -6.94
CA ALA A 60 6.59 -13.76 -6.39
C ALA A 60 5.54 -12.74 -5.89
N THR A 61 5.96 -11.59 -5.38
CA THR A 61 5.06 -10.49 -4.96
C THR A 61 4.35 -9.89 -6.16
N ILE A 62 5.06 -9.70 -7.28
CA ILE A 62 4.51 -9.21 -8.56
C ILE A 62 3.49 -10.21 -9.10
N ASP A 63 3.85 -11.50 -9.10
CA ASP A 63 2.97 -12.57 -9.55
C ASP A 63 1.70 -12.68 -8.69
N THR A 64 1.84 -12.49 -7.37
CA THR A 64 0.72 -12.47 -6.42
C THR A 64 -0.24 -11.33 -6.73
N LEU A 65 0.27 -10.11 -6.95
CA LEU A 65 -0.58 -8.96 -7.31
C LEU A 65 -1.28 -9.17 -8.66
N ALA A 66 -0.58 -9.73 -9.64
CA ALA A 66 -1.15 -10.08 -10.93
C ALA A 66 -2.23 -11.16 -10.82
N ALA A 67 -2.00 -12.20 -10.02
CA ALA A 67 -2.96 -13.27 -9.76
C ALA A 67 -4.21 -12.77 -9.05
N MET A 68 -4.04 -11.92 -8.03
CA MET A 68 -5.15 -11.30 -7.30
C MET A 68 -6.07 -10.51 -8.24
N SER A 69 -5.49 -9.78 -9.20
CA SER A 69 -6.25 -9.04 -10.20
C SER A 69 -7.10 -9.92 -11.11
N ARG A 70 -6.64 -11.15 -11.39
CA ARG A 70 -7.39 -12.15 -12.18
C ARG A 70 -8.44 -12.88 -11.36
N SER A 71 -8.14 -13.22 -10.11
CA SER A 71 -9.02 -14.04 -9.27
C SER A 71 -10.14 -13.27 -8.60
N GLU A 72 -10.00 -11.95 -8.46
CA GLU A 72 -11.00 -11.09 -7.81
C GLU A 72 -11.36 -9.89 -8.67
N PRO A 73 -12.00 -10.09 -9.83
CA PRO A 73 -12.36 -8.97 -10.71
C PRO A 73 -13.26 -7.95 -9.99
N ILE A 74 -13.09 -6.67 -10.33
CA ILE A 74 -13.94 -5.59 -9.82
C ILE A 74 -15.12 -5.43 -10.79
N PRO A 75 -16.38 -5.64 -10.36
CA PRO A 75 -17.54 -5.59 -11.25
C PRO A 75 -17.67 -4.25 -11.99
N GLY A 76 -17.80 -4.31 -13.32
CA GLY A 76 -17.90 -3.11 -14.16
C GLY A 76 -16.56 -2.41 -14.44
N LEU A 77 -15.42 -3.04 -14.12
CA LEU A 77 -14.09 -2.52 -14.40
C LEU A 77 -13.20 -3.58 -15.05
N ALA A 78 -12.95 -3.44 -16.36
CA ALA A 78 -12.21 -4.43 -17.15
C ALA A 78 -10.72 -4.51 -16.78
N ASN A 79 -10.09 -3.37 -16.50
CA ASN A 79 -8.66 -3.28 -16.24
C ASN A 79 -8.41 -2.49 -14.95
N PRO A 80 -8.65 -3.10 -13.78
CA PRO A 80 -8.34 -2.44 -12.51
C PRO A 80 -6.84 -2.19 -12.38
N LYS A 81 -6.50 -1.07 -11.72
CA LYS A 81 -5.11 -0.76 -11.41
C LYS A 81 -4.51 -1.84 -10.51
N LYS A 82 -3.21 -2.06 -10.64
CA LYS A 82 -2.42 -2.94 -9.76
C LYS A 82 -1.45 -2.06 -9.00
N ILE A 83 -1.60 -2.02 -7.68
CA ILE A 83 -0.87 -1.12 -6.82
C ILE A 83 -0.06 -1.93 -5.82
N LEU A 84 1.24 -1.65 -5.73
CA LEU A 84 2.11 -2.19 -4.70
C LEU A 84 2.38 -1.12 -3.65
N VAL A 85 2.06 -1.42 -2.39
CA VAL A 85 2.36 -0.54 -1.25
C VAL A 85 3.58 -1.09 -0.55
N VAL A 86 4.65 -0.28 -0.47
CA VAL A 86 5.96 -0.70 0.06
C VAL A 86 6.55 0.35 1.00
N PRO A 87 7.43 0.00 1.95
CA PRO A 87 8.21 0.98 2.69
C PRO A 87 8.99 1.94 1.78
N GLN A 88 9.30 3.14 2.27
CA GLN A 88 10.25 4.04 1.59
C GLN A 88 11.61 3.35 1.41
N ASN A 89 12.35 3.77 0.38
CA ASN A 89 13.68 3.21 0.03
C ASN A 89 13.67 1.70 -0.27
N THR A 90 12.51 1.13 -0.61
CA THR A 90 12.43 -0.22 -1.15
C THR A 90 13.05 -0.26 -2.55
N ASP A 91 13.80 -1.30 -2.87
CA ASP A 91 14.31 -1.55 -4.22
C ASP A 91 13.19 -2.05 -5.14
N LEU A 92 12.94 -1.25 -6.18
CA LEU A 92 11.87 -1.44 -7.17
C LEU A 92 12.39 -1.87 -8.54
N SER A 93 13.65 -2.24 -8.67
CA SER A 93 14.29 -2.61 -9.95
C SER A 93 13.57 -3.74 -10.69
N SER A 94 12.91 -4.64 -9.96
CA SER A 94 12.12 -5.74 -10.49
C SER A 94 10.67 -5.39 -10.84
N VAL A 95 10.17 -4.20 -10.44
CA VAL A 95 8.75 -3.86 -10.55
C VAL A 95 8.41 -3.38 -11.97
N PRO A 96 7.46 -4.04 -12.66
CA PRO A 96 7.05 -3.62 -14.00
C PRO A 96 6.37 -2.25 -14.00
N ARG A 97 6.60 -1.44 -15.05
CA ARG A 97 5.99 -0.10 -15.21
C ARG A 97 4.46 -0.10 -15.24
N ALA A 98 3.84 -1.24 -15.56
CA ALA A 98 2.39 -1.40 -15.55
C ALA A 98 1.79 -1.47 -14.13
N MET A 99 2.62 -1.57 -13.09
CA MET A 99 2.21 -1.53 -11.69
C MET A 99 2.51 -0.16 -11.10
N GLU A 100 1.54 0.39 -10.38
CA GLU A 100 1.72 1.62 -9.63
C GLU A 100 2.34 1.29 -8.27
N VAL A 101 3.32 2.08 -7.83
CA VAL A 101 3.96 1.90 -6.52
C VAL A 101 3.59 3.06 -5.61
N LEU A 102 3.09 2.74 -4.42
CA LEU A 102 2.78 3.72 -3.38
C LEU A 102 3.71 3.54 -2.18
N PRO A 103 4.64 4.48 -1.93
CA PRO A 103 5.50 4.42 -0.77
C PRO A 103 4.72 4.72 0.51
N MET A 104 4.91 3.87 1.52
CA MET A 104 4.33 4.04 2.85
C MET A 104 4.86 5.32 3.51
N GLN A 105 3.99 5.99 4.24
CA GLN A 105 4.38 7.17 5.02
C GLN A 105 4.87 6.79 6.42
N SER A 106 4.59 5.55 6.86
CA SER A 106 4.93 5.10 8.22
C SER A 106 6.22 4.28 8.27
N PHE A 107 6.66 3.64 7.18
CA PHE A 107 7.82 2.74 7.21
C PHE A 107 8.79 3.07 6.08
N GLY A 108 10.07 2.83 6.33
CA GLY A 108 11.13 2.94 5.35
C GLY A 108 12.27 1.98 5.66
N TRP A 109 13.10 1.70 4.66
CA TRP A 109 14.34 0.98 4.83
C TRP A 109 15.50 1.97 5.03
N GLU A 110 16.32 1.72 6.05
CA GLU A 110 17.62 2.34 6.26
C GLU A 110 18.66 1.22 6.23
N ASP A 111 19.55 1.24 5.24
CA ASP A 111 20.46 0.15 4.91
C ASP A 111 19.77 -1.20 4.78
N LYS A 112 19.78 -2.00 5.85
CA LYS A 112 19.21 -3.35 5.92
C LYS A 112 18.15 -3.48 7.02
N GLU A 113 17.72 -2.37 7.62
CA GLU A 113 16.76 -2.34 8.72
C GLU A 113 15.48 -1.60 8.34
N LEU A 114 14.34 -2.20 8.71
CA LEU A 114 13.03 -1.59 8.53
C LEU A 114 12.76 -0.65 9.71
N VAL A 115 12.65 0.64 9.44
CA VAL A 115 12.47 1.67 10.46
C VAL A 115 11.06 2.26 10.44
N TRP A 116 10.57 2.67 11.61
CA TRP A 116 9.30 3.40 11.75
C TRP A 116 9.54 4.90 11.67
N LEU A 117 9.18 5.52 10.53
CA LEU A 117 9.46 6.93 10.23
C LEU A 117 8.67 7.90 11.12
N LYS A 118 7.39 7.64 11.36
CA LYS A 118 6.53 8.53 12.17
C LYS A 118 6.91 8.61 13.65
N ARG A 119 7.62 7.60 14.20
CA ARG A 119 8.13 7.68 15.58
C ARG A 119 9.29 8.67 15.69
N ARG A 120 10.09 8.85 14.63
CA ARG A 120 11.22 9.80 14.63
C ARG A 120 10.77 11.26 14.61
N ALA A 121 9.71 11.60 13.85
CA ALA A 121 9.15 12.96 13.86
C ALA A 121 8.65 13.39 15.24
N GLN A 122 7.90 12.51 15.94
CA GLN A 122 7.40 12.80 17.30
C GLN A 122 8.51 12.85 18.37
N MET A 123 9.60 12.08 18.20
CA MET A 123 10.76 12.15 19.09
C MET A 123 11.63 13.39 18.82
N SER A 124 11.77 13.80 17.56
CA SER A 124 12.48 15.02 17.16
C SER A 124 11.79 16.26 17.72
N GLU A 125 10.46 16.37 17.60
CA GLU A 125 9.68 17.49 18.14
C GLU A 125 9.83 17.63 19.67
N LYS A 126 9.81 16.51 20.41
CA LYS A 126 10.04 16.52 21.85
C LYS A 126 11.47 16.92 22.23
N ALA A 127 12.47 16.54 21.44
CA ALA A 127 13.86 16.91 21.70
C ALA A 127 14.14 18.40 21.45
N THR A 128 13.49 19.01 20.45
CA THR A 128 13.55 20.46 20.21
C THR A 128 12.79 21.27 21.25
N ALA A 129 11.62 20.79 21.71
CA ALA A 129 10.86 21.46 22.77
C ALA A 129 11.61 21.45 24.11
N ALA A 130 12.29 20.35 24.46
CA ALA A 130 13.06 20.23 25.71
C ALA A 130 14.38 21.02 25.74
N LYS A 131 14.91 21.43 24.58
CA LYS A 131 16.12 22.28 24.48
C LYS A 131 15.82 23.78 24.46
N SER A 132 14.55 24.15 24.44
CA SER A 132 14.09 25.54 24.32
C SER A 132 13.37 26.02 25.60
N SER A 133 13.51 25.30 26.72
CA SER A 133 12.95 25.61 28.04
C SER A 133 14.05 25.76 29.08
#